data_AF-A0A377AD47-F1
#
_entry.id   AF-A0A377AD47-F1
#
_cell.length_a   1.000
_cell.length_b   1.000
_cell.length_c   1.000
_cell.angle_alpha   90.00
_cell.angle_beta   90.00
_cell.angle_gamma   90.00
#
_symmetry.space_group_name_H-M   'P 1'
#
loop_
_entity.id
_entity.type
_entity.pdbx_description
1 polymer ?
#
loop_
_entity_poly.entity_id
_entity_poly.type
_entity_poly.pdbx_seq_one_letter_code
_entity_poly.pdbx_strand_id
1 'polypeptide(L)'
;MALVGGFDFNQSKFNRATQALRQVGSNIKPFLYTAAMDKGLTLASMLNDVPISRWDAGAGSDWQPKNSPPQYAGPIRLRQGLGQSKNVVMVRAMRAMGVDYAAEYLQRFGFPAQNIVHTESLALGSASFTPMQVARGYAVMANGGFLVDPWFISKIENDQGGVIFEAKPKVACRNAIFGDLR
;
A
#
# COMPACT_ATOMS: atom_id res chain seq x y z
N MET A 1 -20.84 -3.16 1.70
CA MET A 1 -19.63 -3.93 1.31
C MET A 1 -19.96 -4.75 0.07
N ALA A 2 -19.03 -4.87 -0.89
CA ALA A 2 -19.24 -5.63 -2.11
C ALA A 2 -17.91 -6.20 -2.62
N LEU A 3 -17.96 -7.32 -3.37
CA LEU A 3 -16.80 -7.95 -3.99
C LEU A 3 -17.19 -8.37 -5.42
N VAL A 4 -16.49 -7.83 -6.42
CA VAL A 4 -16.72 -8.13 -7.84
C VAL A 4 -15.42 -8.64 -8.46
N GLY A 5 -15.44 -9.88 -8.94
CA GLY A 5 -14.25 -10.57 -9.46
C GLY A 5 -13.98 -10.36 -10.96
N GLY A 6 -14.92 -9.78 -11.70
CA GLY A 6 -14.85 -9.59 -13.14
C GLY A 6 -16.14 -9.01 -13.71
N PHE A 7 -16.17 -8.77 -15.01
CA PHE A 7 -17.33 -8.23 -15.71
C PHE A 7 -18.55 -9.17 -15.65
N ASP A 8 -18.34 -10.46 -15.88
CA ASP A 8 -19.37 -11.49 -15.90
C ASP A 8 -18.82 -12.82 -15.37
N PHE A 9 -19.51 -13.40 -14.38
CA PHE A 9 -19.12 -14.67 -13.76
C PHE A 9 -19.28 -15.86 -14.69
N ASN A 10 -20.24 -15.81 -15.62
CA ASN A 10 -20.47 -16.89 -16.58
C ASN A 10 -19.37 -16.97 -17.63
N GLN A 11 -18.78 -15.81 -17.97
CA GLN A 11 -17.60 -15.76 -18.85
C GLN A 11 -16.32 -16.17 -18.12
N SER A 12 -16.17 -15.78 -16.85
CA SER A 12 -14.97 -16.10 -16.08
C SER A 12 -15.27 -16.20 -14.59
N LYS A 13 -15.10 -17.40 -14.05
CA LYS A 13 -15.21 -17.66 -12.60
C LYS A 13 -13.96 -17.20 -11.82
N PHE A 14 -12.92 -16.76 -12.51
CA PHE A 14 -11.68 -16.28 -11.87
C PHE A 14 -11.93 -14.95 -11.16
N ASN A 15 -11.72 -14.94 -9.84
CA ASN A 15 -11.99 -13.80 -9.00
C ASN A 15 -10.79 -12.86 -8.93
N ARG A 16 -10.79 -11.82 -9.77
CA ARG A 16 -9.69 -10.86 -9.82
C ARG A 16 -9.52 -10.06 -8.54
N ALA A 17 -10.57 -9.90 -7.72
CA ALA A 17 -10.47 -9.14 -6.48
C ALA A 17 -9.58 -9.84 -5.44
N THR A 18 -9.55 -11.19 -5.43
CA THR A 18 -8.84 -11.98 -4.43
C THR A 18 -7.69 -12.81 -4.98
N GLN A 19 -7.65 -13.04 -6.29
CA GLN A 19 -6.69 -13.96 -6.92
C GLN A 19 -5.75 -13.27 -7.93
N ALA A 20 -6.13 -12.14 -8.52
CA ALA A 20 -5.29 -11.49 -9.53
C ALA A 20 -4.18 -10.65 -8.88
N LEU A 21 -2.95 -11.13 -8.94
CA LEU A 21 -1.77 -10.32 -8.64
C LEU A 21 -1.48 -9.37 -9.81
N ARG A 22 -1.45 -8.07 -9.54
CA ARG A 22 -1.11 -7.03 -10.51
C ARG A 22 -0.21 -5.99 -9.86
N GLN A 23 0.64 -5.36 -10.68
CA GLN A 23 1.44 -4.22 -10.24
C GLN A 23 0.52 -3.14 -9.69
N VAL A 24 0.78 -2.70 -8.46
CA VAL A 24 -0.05 -1.72 -7.75
C VAL A 24 0.15 -0.29 -8.29
N GLY A 25 1.31 -0.02 -8.90
CA GLY A 25 1.62 1.31 -9.42
C GLY A 25 1.57 2.38 -8.34
N SER A 26 1.11 3.58 -8.69
CA SER A 26 1.07 4.72 -7.76
C SER A 26 0.18 4.53 -6.53
N ASN A 27 -0.71 3.53 -6.51
CA ASN A 27 -1.52 3.20 -5.33
C ASN A 27 -0.65 2.72 -4.15
N ILE A 28 0.63 2.40 -4.36
CA ILE A 28 1.54 2.04 -3.27
C ILE A 28 2.03 3.25 -2.47
N LYS A 29 2.00 4.45 -3.08
CA LYS A 29 2.64 5.65 -2.53
C LYS A 29 2.15 5.99 -1.12
N PRO A 30 0.84 5.98 -0.78
CA PRO A 30 0.41 6.28 0.58
C PRO A 30 1.12 5.44 1.66
N PHE A 31 1.35 4.15 1.40
CA PHE A 31 2.05 3.26 2.33
C PHE A 31 3.52 3.65 2.50
N LEU A 32 4.20 3.95 1.39
CA LEU A 32 5.60 4.37 1.39
C LEU A 32 5.79 5.78 1.99
N TYR A 33 4.84 6.69 1.78
CA TYR A 33 4.84 7.99 2.44
C TYR A 33 4.65 7.85 3.95
N THR A 34 3.82 6.89 4.41
CA THR A 34 3.69 6.59 5.83
C THR A 34 5.01 6.05 6.40
N ALA A 35 5.67 5.12 5.70
CA ALA A 35 7.00 4.64 6.08
C ALA A 35 8.02 5.77 6.19
N ALA A 36 8.05 6.66 5.20
CA ALA A 36 8.95 7.80 5.17
C ALA A 36 8.68 8.78 6.33
N MET A 37 7.41 8.94 6.70
CA MET A 37 7.02 9.79 7.84
C MET A 37 7.47 9.19 9.18
N ASP A 38 7.25 7.89 9.38
CA ASP A 38 7.75 7.17 10.56
C ASP A 38 9.28 7.18 10.66
N LYS A 39 9.97 7.30 9.53
CA LYS A 39 11.44 7.44 9.48
C LYS A 39 11.94 8.86 9.75
N GLY A 40 11.03 9.83 9.93
CA GLY A 40 11.35 11.20 10.34
C GLY A 40 11.02 12.29 9.32
N LEU A 41 10.53 11.96 8.12
CA LEU A 41 9.99 12.98 7.23
C LEU A 41 8.64 13.49 7.75
N THR A 42 8.28 14.72 7.40
CA THR A 42 6.99 15.30 7.73
C THR A 42 6.25 15.70 6.46
N LEU A 43 4.95 15.94 6.57
CA LEU A 43 4.17 16.48 5.45
C LEU A 43 4.70 17.83 4.93
N ALA A 44 5.48 18.56 5.75
CA ALA A 44 6.11 19.82 5.42
C ALA A 44 7.55 19.69 4.91
N SER A 45 8.17 18.50 5.00
CA SER A 45 9.53 18.26 4.49
C SER A 45 9.61 18.60 3.01
N MET A 46 10.64 19.34 2.63
CA MET A 46 10.88 19.76 1.25
C MET A 46 11.72 18.72 0.51
N LEU A 47 11.26 18.32 -0.67
CA LEU A 47 11.96 17.42 -1.57
C LEU A 47 11.98 18.00 -2.98
N ASN A 48 13.08 17.81 -3.68
CA ASN A 48 13.24 18.37 -5.03
C ASN A 48 12.55 17.50 -6.08
N ASP A 49 11.50 18.02 -6.69
CA ASP A 49 10.89 17.48 -7.90
C ASP A 49 11.66 17.96 -9.14
N VAL A 50 12.87 17.43 -9.31
CA VAL A 50 13.78 17.68 -10.44
C VAL A 50 14.35 16.35 -10.93
N PRO A 51 14.70 16.21 -12.23
CA PRO A 51 15.21 14.95 -12.80
C PRO A 51 16.22 14.24 -11.89
N ILE A 52 16.07 12.92 -11.81
CA ILE A 52 16.90 12.07 -10.95
C ILE A 52 17.38 10.88 -11.78
N SER A 53 18.63 10.49 -11.56
CA SER A 53 19.22 9.30 -12.15
C SER A 53 19.95 8.48 -11.09
N ARG A 54 20.26 7.23 -11.44
CA ARG A 54 21.22 6.37 -10.76
C ARG A 54 21.75 5.37 -11.77
N TRP A 55 23.06 5.14 -11.77
CA TRP A 55 23.65 4.08 -12.56
C TRP A 55 23.09 2.72 -12.12
N ASP A 56 22.53 1.97 -13.06
CA ASP A 56 22.07 0.60 -12.85
C ASP A 56 23.03 -0.35 -13.56
N ALA A 57 23.95 -0.94 -12.78
CA ALA A 57 24.93 -1.88 -13.30
C ALA A 57 24.28 -3.16 -13.88
N GLY A 58 23.09 -3.54 -13.41
CA GLY A 58 22.37 -4.71 -13.93
C GLY A 58 21.75 -4.45 -15.30
N ALA A 59 21.33 -3.22 -15.57
CA ALA A 59 20.78 -2.78 -16.85
C ALA A 59 21.84 -2.21 -17.82
N GLY A 60 23.08 -2.02 -17.36
CA GLY A 60 24.16 -1.40 -18.15
C GLY A 60 23.87 0.03 -18.57
N SER A 61 22.95 0.72 -17.89
CA SER A 61 22.48 2.06 -18.23
C SER A 61 21.97 2.81 -17.00
N ASP A 62 21.80 4.13 -17.12
CA ASP A 62 21.21 4.94 -16.06
C ASP A 62 19.71 4.67 -15.92
N TRP A 63 19.26 4.35 -14.70
CA TRP A 63 17.85 4.39 -14.35
C TRP A 63 17.42 5.84 -14.09
N GLN A 64 16.56 6.36 -14.97
CA GLN A 64 16.10 7.75 -14.96
C GLN A 64 14.57 7.82 -14.88
N PRO A 65 13.97 7.64 -13.69
CA PRO A 65 12.52 7.68 -13.53
C PRO A 65 11.97 9.07 -13.82
N LYS A 66 10.87 9.13 -14.56
CA LYS A 66 10.18 10.38 -14.93
C LYS A 66 8.84 10.49 -14.21
N ASN A 67 8.39 11.73 -14.00
CA ASN A 67 6.99 11.98 -13.63
C ASN A 67 6.05 11.68 -14.81
N SER A 68 4.76 11.50 -14.52
CA SER A 68 3.71 11.43 -15.53
C SER A 68 2.68 12.55 -15.27
N PRO A 69 2.61 13.60 -16.10
CA PRO A 69 3.54 13.93 -17.19
C PRO A 69 4.96 14.32 -16.67
N PRO A 70 5.99 14.38 -17.54
CA PRO A 70 7.38 14.68 -17.14
C PRO A 70 7.61 16.17 -16.86
N GLN A 71 6.84 16.72 -15.93
CA GLN A 71 6.93 18.10 -15.46
C GLN A 71 7.52 18.14 -14.05
N TYR A 72 8.30 19.19 -13.79
CA TYR A 72 9.14 19.33 -12.60
C TYR A 72 8.83 20.66 -11.91
N ALA A 73 8.51 20.61 -10.63
CA ALA A 73 8.09 21.77 -9.84
C ALA A 73 9.21 22.34 -8.95
N GLY A 74 10.42 21.78 -9.01
CA GLY A 74 11.51 22.18 -8.12
C GLY A 74 11.23 21.73 -6.68
N PRO A 75 11.66 22.47 -5.65
CA PRO A 75 11.39 22.11 -4.26
C PRO A 75 9.89 22.13 -3.95
N ILE A 76 9.32 20.99 -3.54
CA ILE A 76 7.93 20.88 -3.10
C ILE A 76 7.82 20.15 -1.77
N ARG A 77 6.71 20.38 -1.05
CA ARG A 77 6.43 19.67 0.21
C ARG A 77 6.07 18.21 -0.04
N LEU A 78 6.41 17.33 0.89
CA LEU A 78 6.06 15.90 0.85
C LEU A 78 4.55 15.69 0.59
N ARG A 79 3.66 16.44 1.26
CA ARG A 79 2.21 16.38 1.01
C ARG A 79 1.81 16.67 -0.44
N GLN A 80 2.50 17.59 -1.10
CA GLN A 80 2.24 17.93 -2.50
C GLN A 80 2.77 16.85 -3.43
N GLY A 81 3.95 16.28 -3.11
CA GLY A 81 4.48 15.11 -3.82
C GLY A 81 3.51 13.93 -3.83
N LEU A 82 2.87 13.63 -2.70
CA LEU A 82 1.84 12.60 -2.61
C LEU A 82 0.58 13.01 -3.40
N GLY A 83 0.07 14.21 -3.15
CA GLY A 83 -1.18 14.70 -3.78
C GLY A 83 -1.11 14.78 -5.31
N GLN A 84 0.08 15.06 -5.85
CA GLN A 84 0.32 15.10 -7.30
C GLN A 84 0.95 13.80 -7.82
N SER A 85 1.10 12.78 -6.97
CA SER A 85 1.71 11.50 -7.31
C SER A 85 3.07 11.62 -8.00
N LYS A 86 3.94 12.53 -7.56
CA LYS A 86 5.25 12.78 -8.16
C LYS A 86 6.19 11.58 -7.96
N ASN A 87 6.59 10.94 -9.06
CA ASN A 87 7.46 9.76 -9.07
C ASN A 87 8.83 10.10 -8.49
N VAL A 88 9.44 11.19 -8.97
CA VAL A 88 10.77 11.63 -8.52
C VAL A 88 10.78 11.91 -7.02
N VAL A 89 9.74 12.55 -6.49
CA VAL A 89 9.64 12.83 -5.05
C VAL A 89 9.56 11.54 -4.23
N MET A 90 8.77 10.56 -4.69
CA MET A 90 8.71 9.25 -4.03
C MET A 90 10.07 8.52 -4.07
N VAL A 91 10.80 8.58 -5.19
CA VAL A 91 12.15 7.99 -5.28
C VAL A 91 13.11 8.67 -4.30
N ARG A 92 13.04 10.00 -4.15
CA ARG A 92 13.87 10.72 -3.16
C ARG A 92 13.51 10.34 -1.72
N ALA A 93 12.23 10.28 -1.40
CA ALA A 93 11.79 9.81 -0.08
C ALA A 93 12.22 8.35 0.17
N MET A 94 12.16 7.49 -0.85
CA MET A 94 12.68 6.11 -0.77
C MET A 94 14.18 6.05 -0.50
N ARG A 95 14.99 6.85 -1.20
CA ARG A 95 16.43 6.94 -0.94
C ARG A 95 16.73 7.45 0.48
N ALA A 96 15.94 8.41 0.97
CA ALA A 96 16.10 8.96 2.30
C ALA A 96 15.74 7.96 3.42
N MET A 97 14.67 7.16 3.24
CA MET A 97 14.25 6.18 4.25
C MET A 97 14.99 4.83 4.15
N GLY A 98 15.54 4.51 2.98
CA GLY A 98 16.15 3.22 2.65
C GLY A 98 15.15 2.24 2.01
N VAL A 99 15.61 1.50 1.00
CA VAL A 99 14.78 0.55 0.24
C VAL A 99 14.32 -0.62 1.09
N ASP A 100 15.22 -1.24 1.86
CA ASP A 100 14.87 -2.39 2.70
C ASP A 100 13.91 -2.01 3.82
N TYR A 101 14.14 -0.86 4.46
CA TYR A 101 13.21 -0.32 5.45
C TYR A 101 11.82 -0.12 4.83
N ALA A 102 11.73 0.46 3.63
CA ALA A 102 10.46 0.64 2.94
C ALA A 102 9.77 -0.69 2.62
N ALA A 103 10.52 -1.68 2.12
CA ALA A 103 10.01 -3.01 1.78
C ALA A 103 9.48 -3.76 3.03
N GLU A 104 10.23 -3.76 4.12
CA GLU A 104 9.82 -4.35 5.39
C GLU A 104 8.61 -3.62 5.99
N TYR A 105 8.57 -2.29 5.90
CA TYR A 105 7.47 -1.48 6.43
C TYR A 105 6.14 -1.82 5.76
N LEU A 106 6.12 -2.15 4.47
CA LEU A 106 4.89 -2.54 3.76
C LEU A 106 4.22 -3.77 4.37
N GLN A 107 4.96 -4.67 5.01
CA GLN A 107 4.39 -5.86 5.66
C GLN A 107 3.47 -5.49 6.83
N ARG A 108 3.64 -4.31 7.45
CA ARG A 108 2.73 -3.78 8.49
C ARG A 108 1.31 -3.53 7.98
N PHE A 109 1.14 -3.34 6.67
CA PHE A 109 -0.17 -3.23 6.01
C PHE A 109 -0.74 -4.58 5.57
N GLY A 110 -0.08 -5.69 5.91
CA GLY A 110 -0.50 -7.04 5.55
C GLY A 110 -0.14 -7.45 4.12
N PHE A 111 0.78 -6.76 3.47
CA PHE A 111 1.32 -7.14 2.16
C PHE A 111 2.29 -8.34 2.30
N PRO A 112 2.16 -9.40 1.48
CA PRO A 112 3.04 -10.55 1.58
C PRO A 112 4.47 -10.22 1.16
N ALA A 113 5.45 -10.58 2.00
CA ALA A 113 6.87 -10.31 1.78
C ALA A 113 7.38 -10.83 0.43
N GLN A 114 6.95 -12.02 0.02
CA GLN A 114 7.35 -12.65 -1.25
C GLN A 114 6.93 -11.87 -2.50
N ASN A 115 6.00 -10.92 -2.37
CA ASN A 115 5.51 -10.09 -3.47
C ASN A 115 6.16 -8.69 -3.50
N ILE A 116 7.05 -8.38 -2.54
CA ILE A 116 7.69 -7.08 -2.39
C ILE A 116 9.11 -7.15 -2.94
N VAL A 117 9.44 -6.24 -3.85
CA VAL A 117 10.80 -6.13 -4.40
C VAL A 117 11.64 -5.16 -3.57
N HIS A 118 12.90 -5.52 -3.34
CA HIS A 118 13.87 -4.72 -2.59
C HIS A 118 14.72 -3.85 -3.54
N THR A 119 14.05 -3.03 -4.35
CA THR A 119 14.71 -2.11 -5.29
C THR A 119 14.03 -0.74 -5.30
N GLU A 120 14.70 0.30 -5.80
CA GLU A 120 14.11 1.64 -5.91
C GLU A 120 12.85 1.69 -6.80
N SER A 121 12.67 0.71 -7.68
CA SER A 121 11.45 0.59 -8.49
C SER A 121 10.17 0.45 -7.65
N LEU A 122 10.31 0.01 -6.38
CA LEU A 122 9.21 -0.08 -5.44
C LEU A 122 8.52 1.28 -5.23
N ALA A 123 9.27 2.39 -5.33
CA ALA A 123 8.72 3.76 -5.28
C ALA A 123 7.70 4.04 -6.40
N LEU A 124 7.75 3.26 -7.48
CA LEU A 124 6.86 3.37 -8.63
C LEU A 124 5.76 2.29 -8.64
N GLY A 125 5.76 1.39 -7.65
CA GLY A 125 4.74 0.35 -7.47
C GLY A 125 4.97 -0.92 -8.30
N SER A 126 6.22 -1.35 -8.45
CA SER A 126 6.59 -2.61 -9.11
C SER A 126 6.16 -3.88 -8.36
N ALA A 127 5.80 -3.78 -7.08
CA ALA A 127 5.22 -4.88 -6.31
C ALA A 127 3.83 -5.28 -6.84
N SER A 128 3.44 -6.55 -6.68
CA SER A 128 2.14 -7.05 -7.16
C SER A 128 1.25 -7.56 -6.04
N PHE A 129 0.03 -7.04 -5.98
CA PHE A 129 -0.96 -7.40 -4.97
C PHE A 129 -2.34 -7.59 -5.58
N THR A 130 -3.22 -8.25 -4.83
CA THR A 130 -4.63 -8.36 -5.19
C THR A 130 -5.38 -7.10 -4.74
N PRO A 131 -6.49 -6.71 -5.40
CA PRO A 131 -7.32 -5.60 -4.95
C PRO A 131 -7.76 -5.72 -3.48
N MET A 132 -8.06 -6.94 -3.00
CA MET A 132 -8.40 -7.20 -1.60
C MET A 132 -7.24 -6.87 -0.64
N GLN A 133 -6.00 -7.23 -1.01
CA GLN A 133 -4.81 -6.89 -0.20
C GLN A 133 -4.60 -5.38 -0.14
N VAL A 134 -4.77 -4.67 -1.26
CA VAL A 134 -4.65 -3.20 -1.31
C VAL A 134 -5.74 -2.55 -0.45
N ALA A 135 -7.00 -2.99 -0.57
CA ALA A 135 -8.10 -2.48 0.25
C ALA A 135 -7.87 -2.71 1.75
N ARG A 136 -7.38 -3.89 2.13
CA ARG A 136 -6.96 -4.22 3.51
C ARG A 136 -5.87 -3.28 4.01
N GLY A 137 -4.86 -2.99 3.18
CA GLY A 137 -3.81 -2.02 3.52
C GLY A 137 -4.37 -0.61 3.76
N TYR A 138 -5.22 -0.11 2.86
CA TYR A 138 -5.87 1.20 3.05
C TYR A 138 -6.76 1.26 4.30
N ALA A 139 -7.36 0.12 4.70
CA ALA A 139 -8.16 0.06 5.92
C ALA A 139 -7.35 0.46 7.17
N VAL A 140 -6.05 0.11 7.23
CA VAL A 140 -5.14 0.51 8.31
C VAL A 140 -5.11 2.04 8.46
N MET A 141 -4.95 2.77 7.36
CA MET A 141 -4.96 4.24 7.38
C MET A 141 -6.35 4.77 7.76
N ALA A 142 -7.40 4.18 7.20
CA ALA A 142 -8.76 4.64 7.43
C ALA A 142 -9.24 4.38 8.85
N ASN A 143 -8.74 3.36 9.55
CA ASN A 143 -9.27 2.92 10.84
C ASN A 143 -8.41 3.29 12.06
N GLY A 144 -7.35 4.10 11.87
CA GLY A 144 -6.50 4.57 12.96
C GLY A 144 -5.28 3.68 13.26
N GLY A 145 -4.85 2.85 12.31
CA GLY A 145 -3.62 2.07 12.39
C GLY A 145 -3.81 0.57 12.68
N PHE A 146 -5.04 0.06 12.64
CA PHE A 146 -5.34 -1.34 12.96
C PHE A 146 -5.40 -2.21 11.70
N LEU A 147 -4.58 -3.24 11.64
CA LEU A 147 -4.70 -4.27 10.61
C LEU A 147 -5.87 -5.20 10.92
N VAL A 148 -6.85 -5.25 10.02
CA VAL A 148 -8.03 -6.11 10.14
C VAL A 148 -8.01 -7.21 9.08
N ASP A 149 -8.68 -8.32 9.38
CA ASP A 149 -8.82 -9.44 8.46
C ASP A 149 -10.17 -9.37 7.73
N PRO A 150 -10.19 -9.27 6.38
CA PRO A 150 -11.43 -9.34 5.63
C PRO A 150 -12.13 -10.68 5.83
N TRP A 151 -13.43 -10.66 6.08
CA TRP A 151 -14.27 -11.83 6.26
C TRP A 151 -15.63 -11.62 5.58
N PHE A 152 -16.32 -12.70 5.22
CA PHE A 152 -17.60 -12.63 4.52
C PHE A 152 -18.67 -13.62 5.04
N ILE A 153 -18.31 -14.55 5.93
CA ILE A 153 -19.24 -15.46 6.59
C ILE A 153 -19.54 -14.90 7.98
N SER A 154 -20.77 -14.44 8.24
CA SER A 154 -21.19 -13.96 9.56
C SER A 154 -21.68 -15.07 10.47
N LYS A 155 -22.42 -16.02 9.91
CA LYS A 155 -23.12 -17.05 10.66
C LYS A 155 -23.25 -18.31 9.80
N ILE A 156 -23.18 -19.47 10.45
CA ILE A 156 -23.52 -20.77 9.84
C ILE A 156 -24.59 -21.40 10.73
N GLU A 157 -25.69 -21.82 10.13
CA GLU A 157 -26.81 -22.49 10.80
C GLU A 157 -27.03 -23.87 10.20
N ASN A 158 -27.58 -24.79 10.98
CA ASN A 158 -28.10 -26.05 10.47
C ASN A 158 -29.52 -25.87 9.88
N ASP A 159 -30.05 -26.94 9.30
CA ASP A 159 -31.41 -27.03 8.75
C ASP A 159 -32.52 -26.81 9.78
N GLN A 160 -32.22 -27.04 11.06
CA GLN A 160 -33.11 -26.78 12.20
C GLN A 160 -33.02 -25.36 12.75
N GLY A 161 -32.21 -24.47 12.15
CA GLY A 161 -31.99 -23.08 12.62
C GLY A 161 -31.05 -22.94 13.82
N GLY A 162 -30.38 -24.01 14.23
CA GLY A 162 -29.35 -23.99 15.27
C GLY A 162 -28.03 -23.40 14.76
N VAL A 163 -27.45 -22.49 15.53
CA VAL A 163 -26.19 -21.80 15.18
C VAL A 163 -24.98 -22.72 15.39
N ILE A 164 -24.25 -23.01 14.32
CA ILE A 164 -23.00 -23.79 14.34
C ILE A 164 -21.79 -22.88 14.52
N PHE A 165 -21.82 -21.71 13.87
CA PHE A 165 -20.73 -20.75 13.87
C PHE A 165 -21.27 -19.32 13.82
N GLU A 166 -20.58 -18.42 14.52
CA GLU A 166 -20.79 -16.98 14.43
C GLU A 166 -19.43 -16.28 14.46
N ALA A 167 -19.22 -15.38 13.51
CA ALA A 167 -17.95 -14.69 13.35
C ALA A 167 -17.70 -13.71 14.50
N LYS A 168 -16.49 -13.77 15.08
CA LYS A 168 -15.99 -12.83 16.08
C LYS A 168 -14.75 -12.11 15.55
N PRO A 169 -14.90 -11.19 14.57
CA PRO A 169 -13.76 -10.54 13.94
C PRO A 169 -13.05 -9.59 14.90
N LYS A 170 -11.75 -9.40 14.69
CA LYS A 170 -11.01 -8.31 15.34
C LYS A 170 -11.49 -6.97 14.80
N VAL A 171 -11.93 -6.08 15.67
CA VAL A 171 -12.48 -4.77 15.29
C VAL A 171 -11.47 -3.67 15.66
N ALA A 172 -11.32 -2.68 14.77
CA ALA A 172 -10.51 -1.51 15.05
C ALA A 172 -11.19 -0.62 16.10
N CYS A 173 -10.45 -0.19 17.13
CA CYS A 173 -10.97 0.70 18.16
C CYS A 173 -10.31 2.09 18.06
N ARG A 174 -10.97 3.02 17.37
CA ARG A 174 -10.42 4.39 17.17
C ARG A 174 -10.35 5.21 18.45
N ASN A 175 -11.23 4.93 19.42
CA ASN A 175 -11.35 5.66 20.68
C ASN A 175 -10.85 4.84 21.87
N ALA A 176 -10.02 3.82 21.64
CA ALA A 176 -9.35 3.14 22.74
C ALA A 176 -8.45 4.17 23.43
N ILE A 177 -8.94 4.71 24.54
CA ILE A 177 -8.16 5.54 25.44
C ILE A 177 -7.04 4.62 25.92
N PHE A 178 -5.78 4.97 25.69
CA PHE A 178 -4.63 4.30 26.28
C PHE A 178 -4.55 4.59 27.80
N GLY A 179 -5.66 4.43 28.51
CA GLY A 179 -5.73 4.40 29.97
C GLY A 179 -5.90 2.94 30.38
N ASP A 180 -5.06 2.49 31.29
CA ASP A 180 -5.04 1.15 31.89
C ASP A 180 -4.30 0.04 31.13
N LEU A 181 -3.06 0.33 30.75
CA LEU A 181 -1.99 -0.65 30.93
C LEU A 181 -0.99 -0.07 31.94
N ARG A 182 -1.26 -0.32 33.24
CA ARG A 182 -0.24 -0.24 34.29
C ARG A 182 0.58 -1.53 34.27
#